data_AF-A0A8C2UF38-F1
#
_entry.id   AF-A0A8C2UF38-F1
#
_cell.length_a   1.000
_cell.length_b   1.000
_cell.length_c   1.000
_cell.angle_alpha   90.00
_cell.angle_beta   90.00
_cell.angle_gamma   90.00
#
_symmetry.space_group_name_H-M   'P 1'
#
loop_
_entity.id
_entity.type
_entity.pdbx_description
1 polymer ?
#
loop_
_entity_poly.entity_id
_entity_poly.type
_entity_poly.pdbx_seq_one_letter_code
_entity_poly.pdbx_strand_id
1 'polypeptide(L)'
;MSCKSEFLKKYMHKVINDLPSCPCSYPTEVAYSTADIFDRIKRKDFRWKDASGPKEKLEIYKPTARYCIRSMLSLESTTLAAQHCCYGDNMQLITRGKGAGTPNLISTEFSAELHYKVDVLPWIICKGDWSRYNEARPPNNGQKCTESPSDEDYIKQFQEAREY
;
A
#
# COMPACT_ATOMS: atom_id res chain seq x y z
N MET A 1 3.83 -20.86 -9.93
CA MET A 1 4.61 -20.34 -8.79
C MET A 1 3.71 -20.28 -7.57
N SER A 2 4.10 -20.92 -6.47
CA SER A 2 3.37 -20.85 -5.19
C SER A 2 3.56 -19.46 -4.59
N CYS A 3 2.47 -18.70 -4.40
CA CYS A 3 2.48 -17.42 -3.68
C CYS A 3 2.77 -17.61 -2.16
N LYS A 4 2.86 -18.87 -1.69
CA LYS A 4 3.12 -19.23 -0.30
C LYS A 4 4.61 -19.50 -0.09
N SER A 5 5.39 -18.43 0.04
CA SER A 5 6.77 -18.49 0.51
C SER A 5 6.79 -18.26 2.02
N GLU A 6 7.28 -19.22 2.80
CA GLU A 6 7.44 -19.09 4.26
C GLU A 6 8.39 -17.93 4.62
N PHE A 7 9.38 -17.66 3.76
CA PHE A 7 10.22 -16.47 3.89
C PHE A 7 9.41 -15.19 3.76
N LEU A 8 8.56 -15.09 2.73
CA LEU A 8 7.72 -13.91 2.52
C LEU A 8 6.77 -13.71 3.71
N LYS A 9 6.15 -14.76 4.23
CA LYS A 9 5.29 -14.66 5.43
C LYS A 9 6.04 -14.10 6.63
N LYS A 10 7.20 -14.68 6.97
CA LYS A 10 8.04 -14.19 8.09
C LYS A 10 8.48 -12.75 7.89
N TYR A 11 8.88 -12.39 6.66
CA TYR A 11 9.24 -11.03 6.32
C TYR A 11 8.05 -10.07 6.46
N MET A 12 6.87 -10.46 5.98
CA MET A 12 5.65 -9.66 6.10
C MET A 12 5.22 -9.42 7.55
N HIS A 13 5.40 -10.40 8.43
CA HIS A 13 5.18 -10.17 9.87
C HIS A 13 6.07 -9.05 10.41
N LYS A 14 7.35 -9.01 10.00
CA LYS A 14 8.26 -7.93 10.38
C LYS A 14 7.83 -6.59 9.77
N VAL A 15 7.46 -6.58 8.50
CA VAL A 15 6.97 -5.38 7.78
C VAL A 15 5.75 -4.77 8.49
N ILE A 16 4.73 -5.57 8.83
CA ILE A 16 3.51 -5.10 9.50
C ILE A 16 3.82 -4.55 10.91
N ASN A 17 4.81 -5.12 11.59
CA ASN A 17 5.23 -4.69 12.93
C ASN A 17 6.09 -3.41 12.91
N ASP A 18 6.82 -3.14 11.84
CA ASP A 18 7.73 -1.99 11.77
C ASP A 18 7.08 -0.77 11.10
N LEU A 19 6.21 -1.00 10.11
CA LEU A 19 5.62 0.06 9.31
C LEU A 19 4.48 0.79 10.03
N PRO A 20 4.28 2.08 9.72
CA PRO A 20 3.14 2.82 10.23
C PRO A 20 1.82 2.32 9.61
N SER A 21 0.73 2.60 10.30
CA SER A 21 -0.63 2.40 9.84
C SER A 21 -1.06 3.54 8.93
N CYS A 22 -1.92 3.22 7.97
CA CYS A 22 -2.45 4.23 7.07
C CYS A 22 -3.35 5.24 7.82
N PRO A 23 -3.15 6.56 7.63
CA PRO A 23 -4.10 7.57 8.05
C PRO A 23 -5.44 7.38 7.35
N CYS A 24 -6.56 7.60 8.05
CA CYS A 24 -7.91 7.40 7.47
C CYS A 24 -8.28 8.45 6.40
N SER A 25 -7.62 9.60 6.42
CA SER A 25 -7.80 10.67 5.44
C SER A 25 -6.45 11.05 4.85
N TYR A 26 -6.45 11.46 3.57
CA TYR A 26 -5.25 11.91 2.89
C TYR A 26 -4.68 13.16 3.59
N PRO A 27 -3.42 13.12 4.06
CA PRO A 27 -2.78 14.25 4.71
C PRO A 27 -2.34 15.26 3.64
N THR A 28 -3.13 16.30 3.41
CA THR A 28 -2.94 17.23 2.29
C THR A 28 -1.60 17.96 2.26
N GLU A 29 -0.92 18.05 3.40
CA GLU A 29 0.41 18.65 3.53
C GLU A 29 1.45 17.92 2.68
N VAL A 30 1.28 16.60 2.46
CA VAL A 30 2.20 15.79 1.65
C VAL A 30 2.17 16.15 0.15
N ALA A 31 1.14 16.86 -0.31
CA ALA A 31 1.03 17.29 -1.70
C ALA A 31 2.07 18.37 -2.04
N TYR A 32 2.54 19.12 -1.03
CA TYR A 32 3.51 20.20 -1.20
C TYR A 32 4.94 19.81 -0.80
N SER A 33 5.08 18.88 0.15
CA SER A 33 6.38 18.44 0.66
C SER A 33 6.25 17.09 1.39
N THR A 34 7.19 16.79 2.29
CA THR A 34 7.04 15.68 3.23
C THR A 34 6.28 16.15 4.47
N ALA A 35 5.60 15.22 5.14
CA ALA A 35 4.89 15.50 6.40
C ALA A 35 5.21 14.42 7.44
N ASP A 36 5.44 14.82 8.68
CA ASP A 36 5.54 13.91 9.81
C ASP A 36 4.14 13.69 10.40
N ILE A 37 3.70 12.43 10.46
CA ILE A 37 2.36 12.05 10.88
C ILE A 37 2.46 11.09 12.06
N PHE A 38 1.78 11.43 13.14
CA PHE A 38 1.76 10.61 14.35
C PHE A 38 0.94 9.34 14.15
N ASP A 39 1.59 8.19 14.31
CA ASP A 39 0.92 6.89 14.35
C ASP A 39 0.50 6.56 15.78
N ARG A 40 -0.81 6.45 16.03
CA ARG A 40 -1.37 6.16 17.36
C ARG A 40 -1.04 4.75 17.88
N ILE A 41 -0.87 3.78 17.00
CA ILE A 41 -0.61 2.38 17.33
C ILE A 41 0.87 2.20 17.68
N LYS A 42 1.77 2.81 16.89
CA LYS A 42 3.22 2.78 17.12
C LYS A 42 3.69 3.82 18.12
N ARG A 43 2.85 4.81 18.44
CA ARG A 43 3.12 5.94 19.35
C ARG A 43 4.36 6.74 18.97
N LYS A 44 4.55 6.99 17.67
CA LYS A 44 5.63 7.83 17.16
C LYS A 44 5.26 8.45 15.81
N ASP A 45 5.98 9.48 15.43
CA ASP A 45 5.85 10.11 14.12
C ASP A 45 6.56 9.29 13.04
N PHE A 46 5.95 9.27 11.86
CA PHE A 46 6.55 8.74 10.65
C PHE A 46 6.50 9.79 9.58
N ARG A 47 7.57 9.88 8.79
CA ARG A 47 7.62 10.80 7.67
C ARG A 47 6.96 10.18 6.45
N TRP A 48 6.13 10.97 5.77
CA TRP A 48 5.39 10.58 4.58
C TRP A 48 5.65 11.55 3.45
N LYS A 49 5.44 11.08 2.22
CA LYS A 49 5.46 11.88 1.00
C LYS A 49 4.36 11.45 0.05
N ASP A 50 3.97 12.34 -0.85
CA ASP A 50 3.06 12.00 -1.93
C ASP A 50 3.64 10.92 -2.87
N ALA A 51 2.76 10.01 -3.28
CA ALA A 51 3.00 8.93 -4.23
C ALA A 51 1.84 8.88 -5.25
N SER A 52 1.34 10.05 -5.67
CA SER A 52 0.23 10.19 -6.61
C SER A 52 0.70 10.54 -8.04
N GLY A 53 2.01 10.73 -8.22
CA GLY A 53 2.60 11.16 -9.49
C GLY A 53 2.56 10.11 -10.62
N PRO A 54 2.75 10.52 -11.88
CA PRO A 54 2.61 9.65 -13.05
C PRO A 54 3.56 8.45 -13.10
N LYS A 55 4.67 8.49 -12.35
CA LYS A 55 5.61 7.37 -12.23
C LYS A 55 4.99 6.15 -11.52
N GLU A 56 3.97 6.37 -10.70
CA GLU A 56 3.29 5.35 -9.91
C GLU A 56 2.23 4.59 -10.73
N LYS A 57 1.81 5.14 -11.88
CA LYS A 57 0.83 4.53 -12.80
C LYS A 57 -0.41 4.00 -12.07
N LEU A 58 -1.00 4.83 -11.20
CA LEU A 58 -2.11 4.43 -10.33
C LEU A 58 -3.31 3.91 -11.13
N GLU A 59 -3.55 4.45 -12.33
CA GLU A 59 -4.58 4.00 -13.25
C GLU A 59 -4.44 2.52 -13.66
N ILE A 60 -3.23 1.96 -13.57
CA ILE A 60 -2.94 0.55 -13.85
C ILE A 60 -2.90 -0.25 -12.56
N TYR A 61 -2.08 0.17 -11.59
CA TYR A 61 -1.73 -0.67 -10.43
C TYR A 61 -2.65 -0.49 -9.23
N LYS A 62 -3.36 0.65 -9.15
CA LYS A 62 -4.29 1.01 -8.08
C LYS A 62 -5.55 1.66 -8.67
N PRO A 63 -6.25 0.99 -9.61
CA PRO A 63 -7.42 1.57 -10.24
C PRO A 63 -8.45 1.92 -9.15
N THR A 64 -9.09 3.08 -9.29
CA THR A 64 -9.94 3.78 -8.30
C THR A 64 -9.23 4.61 -7.22
N ALA A 65 -7.90 4.53 -7.08
CA ALA A 65 -7.15 5.47 -6.25
C ALA A 65 -6.96 6.81 -6.98
N ARG A 66 -7.07 7.91 -6.26
CA ARG A 66 -6.73 9.26 -6.73
C ARG A 66 -5.46 9.81 -6.12
N TYR A 67 -5.25 9.49 -4.85
CA TYR A 67 -4.09 9.94 -4.12
C TYR A 67 -3.45 8.74 -3.47
N CYS A 68 -2.13 8.72 -3.40
CA CYS A 68 -1.42 7.79 -2.55
C CYS A 68 -0.30 8.50 -1.82
N ILE A 69 0.09 7.97 -0.67
CA ILE A 69 1.25 8.42 0.10
C ILE A 69 2.15 7.23 0.40
N ARG A 70 3.43 7.50 0.59
CA ARG A 70 4.44 6.51 0.97
C ARG A 70 5.20 6.95 2.21
N SER A 71 5.36 6.05 3.17
CA SER A 71 6.23 6.31 4.32
C SER A 71 7.69 6.32 3.87
N MET A 72 8.48 7.24 4.39
CA MET A 72 9.90 7.32 4.10
C MET A 72 10.70 6.37 4.98
N LEU A 73 11.91 6.01 4.52
CA LEU A 73 12.84 5.26 5.36
C LEU A 73 13.41 6.17 6.45
N SER A 74 13.66 5.59 7.63
CA SER A 74 14.36 6.23 8.74
C SER A 74 15.63 5.47 9.08
N LEU A 75 16.56 6.11 9.80
CA LEU A 75 17.77 5.43 10.29
C LEU A 75 17.46 4.30 11.29
N GLU A 76 16.30 4.34 11.92
CA GLU A 76 15.81 3.31 12.85
C GLU A 76 15.07 2.16 12.13
N SER A 77 14.83 2.29 10.82
CA SER A 77 14.08 1.29 10.06
C SER A 77 14.86 -0.02 10.01
N THR A 78 14.29 -1.10 10.55
CA THR A 78 14.93 -2.42 10.54
C THR A 78 14.62 -3.24 9.27
N THR A 79 13.87 -2.64 8.35
CA THR A 79 13.55 -3.17 7.02
C THR A 79 13.74 -2.08 5.96
N LEU A 80 13.84 -2.49 4.69
CA LEU A 80 13.83 -1.60 3.54
C LEU A 80 12.40 -1.29 3.05
N ALA A 81 11.38 -1.76 3.77
CA ALA A 81 10.00 -1.63 3.37
C ALA A 81 9.47 -0.21 3.58
N ALA A 82 8.42 0.12 2.86
CA ALA A 82 7.67 1.36 3.02
C ALA A 82 6.18 1.07 3.01
N GLN A 83 5.42 1.73 3.89
CA GLN A 83 3.98 1.69 3.83
C GLN A 83 3.51 2.53 2.65
N HIS A 84 2.58 2.00 1.86
CA HIS A 84 1.91 2.72 0.80
C HIS A 84 0.41 2.70 1.07
N CYS A 85 -0.20 3.87 1.11
CA CYS A 85 -1.62 4.06 1.42
C CYS A 85 -2.25 4.82 0.27
N CYS A 86 -3.44 4.41 -0.17
CA CYS A 86 -4.14 5.03 -1.29
C CYS A 86 -5.55 5.43 -0.89
N TYR A 87 -6.02 6.52 -1.50
CA TYR A 87 -7.23 7.24 -1.14
C TYR A 87 -8.09 7.46 -2.36
N GLY A 88 -9.42 7.41 -2.17
CA GLY A 88 -10.39 7.67 -3.22
C GLY A 88 -10.60 9.15 -3.51
N ASP A 89 -11.62 9.46 -4.32
CA ASP A 89 -11.99 10.83 -4.71
C ASP A 89 -12.30 11.74 -3.51
N ASN A 90 -12.83 11.18 -2.43
CA ASN A 90 -13.18 11.90 -1.20
C ASN A 90 -12.04 11.98 -0.18
N MET A 91 -10.79 11.68 -0.61
CA MET A 91 -9.62 11.64 0.26
C MET A 91 -9.71 10.63 1.43
N GLN A 92 -10.64 9.68 1.39
CA GLN A 92 -10.72 8.61 2.39
C GLN A 92 -9.88 7.40 1.98
N LEU A 93 -9.30 6.74 2.98
CA LEU A 93 -8.48 5.55 2.79
C LEU A 93 -9.28 4.45 2.08
N ILE A 94 -8.71 3.89 1.01
CA ILE A 94 -9.21 2.68 0.38
C ILE A 94 -8.67 1.50 1.18
N THR A 95 -9.53 0.88 1.99
CA THR A 95 -9.13 -0.16 2.95
C THR A 95 -9.05 -1.54 2.33
N ARG A 96 -9.68 -1.76 1.17
CA ARG A 96 -9.72 -3.05 0.45
C ARG A 96 -9.99 -2.85 -1.05
N GLY A 97 -9.96 -3.93 -1.81
CA GLY A 97 -10.23 -3.89 -3.26
C GLY A 97 -9.01 -3.48 -4.11
N LYS A 98 -9.27 -3.24 -5.41
CA LYS A 98 -8.22 -3.04 -6.43
C LYS A 98 -7.45 -1.72 -6.30
N GLY A 99 -8.07 -0.70 -5.72
CA GLY A 99 -7.44 0.61 -5.47
C GLY A 99 -6.64 0.69 -4.17
N ALA A 100 -6.68 -0.33 -3.32
CA ALA A 100 -6.07 -0.26 -1.99
C ALA A 100 -4.54 -0.25 -2.05
N GLY A 101 -3.93 0.66 -1.28
CA GLY A 101 -2.50 0.70 -1.08
C GLY A 101 -2.01 -0.56 -0.34
N THR A 102 -0.82 -1.05 -0.71
CA THR A 102 -0.20 -2.25 -0.14
C THR A 102 1.24 -1.94 0.21
N PRO A 103 1.81 -2.46 1.31
CA PRO A 103 3.18 -2.19 1.68
C PRO A 103 4.15 -2.59 0.55
N ASN A 104 5.15 -1.74 0.30
CA ASN A 104 6.27 -2.02 -0.57
C ASN A 104 7.36 -2.69 0.25
N LEU A 105 7.88 -3.82 -0.20
CA LEU A 105 8.96 -4.53 0.49
C LEU A 105 10.30 -3.81 0.30
N ILE A 106 10.43 -3.05 -0.80
CA ILE A 106 11.57 -2.18 -1.07
C ILE A 106 11.06 -0.77 -1.34
N SER A 107 11.47 0.18 -0.50
CA SER A 107 11.19 1.60 -0.72
C SER A 107 11.86 2.08 -2.01
N THR A 108 11.12 2.88 -2.78
CA THR A 108 11.65 3.60 -3.94
C THR A 108 12.84 4.50 -3.60
N GLU A 109 12.98 4.92 -2.35
CA GLU A 109 14.12 5.73 -1.87
C GLU A 109 15.41 4.93 -1.78
N PHE A 110 15.30 3.62 -1.55
CA PHE A 110 16.46 2.73 -1.54
C PHE A 110 16.84 2.33 -2.97
N SER A 111 15.88 1.83 -3.75
CA SER A 111 16.12 1.46 -5.15
C SER A 111 14.82 1.32 -5.92
N ALA A 112 14.62 2.19 -6.92
CA ALA A 112 13.49 2.12 -7.83
C ALA A 112 13.48 0.81 -8.66
N GLU A 113 14.66 0.30 -9.03
CA GLU A 113 14.78 -0.94 -9.81
C GLU A 113 14.37 -2.16 -8.98
N LEU A 114 14.85 -2.27 -7.74
CA LEU A 114 14.46 -3.35 -6.84
C LEU A 114 12.99 -3.24 -6.46
N HIS A 115 12.49 -2.04 -6.19
CA HIS A 115 11.06 -1.79 -6.00
C HIS A 115 10.24 -2.32 -7.19
N TYR A 116 10.63 -2.00 -8.42
CA TYR A 116 9.92 -2.53 -9.59
C TYR A 116 9.93 -4.06 -9.65
N LYS A 117 11.11 -4.68 -9.46
CA LYS A 117 11.26 -6.15 -9.51
C LYS A 117 10.52 -6.88 -8.40
N VAL A 118 10.51 -6.33 -7.20
CA VAL A 118 9.99 -6.99 -5.99
C VAL A 118 8.53 -6.63 -5.73
N ASP A 119 8.12 -5.39 -6.01
CA ASP A 119 6.80 -4.88 -5.64
C ASP A 119 5.82 -4.78 -6.80
N VAL A 120 6.29 -4.44 -7.99
CA VAL A 120 5.44 -4.23 -9.18
C VAL A 120 5.33 -5.48 -10.05
N LEU A 121 6.45 -6.15 -10.36
CA LEU A 121 6.42 -7.35 -11.22
C LEU A 121 5.51 -8.47 -10.69
N PRO A 122 5.44 -8.79 -9.38
CA PRO A 122 4.51 -9.81 -8.92
C PRO A 122 3.04 -9.48 -9.20
N TRP A 123 2.65 -8.20 -9.14
CA TRP A 123 1.31 -7.77 -9.53
C TRP A 123 1.06 -8.02 -11.02
N ILE A 124 2.05 -7.70 -11.88
CA ILE A 124 1.98 -7.96 -13.33
C ILE A 124 1.91 -9.46 -13.63
N ILE A 125 2.68 -10.29 -12.93
CA ILE A 125 2.69 -11.75 -13.08
C ILE A 125 1.35 -12.37 -12.66
N CYS A 126 0.65 -11.76 -11.70
CA CYS A 126 -0.74 -12.09 -11.37
C CYS A 126 -1.75 -11.65 -12.45
N LYS A 127 -1.31 -11.13 -13.59
CA LYS A 127 -2.17 -10.66 -14.70
C LYS A 127 -3.25 -9.65 -14.29
N GLY A 128 -3.00 -8.90 -13.22
CA GLY A 128 -3.99 -7.97 -12.68
C GLY A 128 -4.99 -8.60 -11.70
N ASP A 129 -4.87 -9.90 -11.35
CA ASP A 129 -5.54 -10.50 -10.20
C ASP A 129 -4.95 -9.93 -8.90
N TRP A 130 -5.45 -8.75 -8.56
CA TRP A 130 -5.08 -8.02 -7.35
C TRP A 130 -5.46 -8.80 -6.08
N SER A 131 -6.42 -9.73 -6.16
CA SER A 131 -6.92 -10.44 -4.98
C SER A 131 -5.85 -11.34 -4.37
N ARG A 132 -5.12 -12.06 -5.22
CA ARG A 132 -3.99 -12.92 -4.82
C ARG A 132 -2.78 -12.09 -4.38
N TYR A 133 -2.55 -10.96 -5.03
CA TYR A 133 -1.50 -10.04 -4.62
C TYR A 133 -1.77 -9.48 -3.22
N ASN A 134 -3.00 -9.04 -2.95
CA ASN A 134 -3.42 -8.51 -1.66
C ASN A 134 -3.46 -9.60 -0.57
N GLU A 135 -3.74 -10.86 -0.91
CA GLU A 135 -3.62 -11.98 0.04
C GLU A 135 -2.19 -12.09 0.61
N ALA A 136 -1.17 -11.93 -0.25
CA ALA A 136 0.22 -11.95 0.17
C ALA A 136 0.67 -10.64 0.84
N ARG A 137 0.04 -9.52 0.48
CA ARG A 137 0.41 -8.16 0.90
C ARG A 137 -0.85 -7.37 1.23
N PRO A 138 -1.45 -7.60 2.41
CA PRO A 138 -2.73 -7.00 2.74
C PRO A 138 -2.62 -5.47 2.83
N PRO A 139 -3.64 -4.74 2.36
CA PRO A 139 -3.79 -3.32 2.66
C PRO A 139 -3.79 -3.07 4.17
N ASN A 140 -3.28 -1.90 4.57
CA ASN A 140 -3.20 -1.54 5.98
C ASN A 140 -4.42 -0.72 6.40
N ASN A 141 -5.29 -1.29 7.21
CA ASN A 141 -6.36 -0.58 7.93
C ASN A 141 -6.14 -0.62 9.46
N GLY A 142 -4.89 -0.44 9.91
CA GLY A 142 -4.53 -0.57 11.33
C GLY A 142 -5.33 0.38 12.24
N GLN A 143 -5.64 1.58 11.75
CA GLN A 143 -6.41 2.59 12.49
C GLN A 143 -7.92 2.35 12.52
N LYS A 144 -8.42 1.25 11.93
CA LYS A 144 -9.85 0.91 11.87
C LYS A 144 -10.70 2.00 11.20
N CYS A 145 -10.21 2.50 10.07
CA CYS A 145 -10.95 3.44 9.23
C CYS A 145 -12.22 2.77 8.68
N THR A 146 -13.19 3.60 8.30
CA THR A 146 -14.41 3.15 7.60
C THR A 146 -14.04 2.32 6.39
N GLU A 147 -14.68 1.16 6.24
CA GLU A 147 -14.39 0.27 5.12
C GLU A 147 -14.77 0.90 3.79
N SER A 148 -13.84 0.83 2.83
CA SER A 148 -14.01 1.36 1.49
C SER A 148 -13.24 0.47 0.49
N PRO A 149 -13.88 0.00 -0.60
CA PRO A 149 -15.26 0.26 -1.02
C PRO A 149 -16.31 -0.54 -0.22
N SER A 150 -17.60 -0.39 -0.58
CA SER A 150 -18.73 -1.14 0.00
C SER A 150 -18.56 -2.66 -0.20
N ASP A 151 -19.28 -3.48 0.56
CA ASP A 151 -19.20 -4.94 0.42
C ASP A 151 -19.61 -5.40 -0.98
N GLU A 152 -20.67 -4.81 -1.53
CA GLU A 152 -21.17 -5.11 -2.88
C GLU A 152 -20.11 -4.79 -3.94
N ASP A 153 -19.52 -3.59 -3.88
CA ASP A 153 -18.47 -3.18 -4.81
C ASP A 153 -17.21 -4.04 -4.67
N TYR A 154 -16.83 -4.39 -3.44
CA TYR A 154 -15.68 -5.26 -3.18
C TYR A 154 -15.90 -6.66 -3.78
N ILE A 155 -17.07 -7.26 -3.58
CA ILE A 155 -17.42 -8.58 -4.13
C ILE A 155 -17.39 -8.54 -5.66
N LYS A 156 -17.95 -7.49 -6.27
CA LYS A 156 -17.90 -7.30 -7.72
C LYS A 156 -16.46 -7.20 -8.23
N GLN A 157 -15.63 -6.36 -7.60
CA GLN A 157 -14.21 -6.24 -7.95
C GLN A 157 -13.45 -7.56 -7.81
N PHE A 158 -13.80 -8.36 -6.80
CA PHE A 158 -13.15 -9.64 -6.52
C PHE A 158 -13.54 -10.71 -7.55
N GLN A 159 -14.80 -10.73 -7.99
CA GLN A 159 -15.26 -11.60 -9.08
C GLN A 159 -14.56 -11.25 -10.39
N GLU A 160 -14.52 -9.97 -10.76
CA GLU A 160 -13.79 -9.45 -11.93
C GLU A 160 -12.32 -9.88 -11.94
N ALA A 161 -11.65 -9.85 -10.77
CA ALA A 161 -10.22 -10.19 -10.66
C ALA A 161 -9.92 -11.66 -10.99
N ARG A 162 -10.86 -12.57 -10.67
CA ARG A 162 -10.68 -14.02 -10.83
C ARG A 162 -10.94 -14.51 -12.25
N GLU A 163 -11.39 -13.63 -13.14
CA GLU A 163 -11.59 -13.93 -14.56
C GLU A 163 -10.28 -13.87 -15.37
N TYR A 164 -9.17 -13.44 -14.75
CA TYR A 164 -7.83 -13.28 -15.37
C TYR A 164 -6.79 -14.32 -14.89
#